data_AF-A0A832CPE2-F1
#
_entry.id   AF-A0A832CPE2-F1
#
_cell.length_a   1.000
_cell.length_b   1.000
_cell.length_c   1.000
_cell.angle_alpha   90.00
_cell.angle_beta   90.00
_cell.angle_gamma   90.00
#
_symmetry.space_group_name_H-M   'P 1'
#
loop_
_entity.id
_entity.type
_entity.pdbx_description
1 polymer ?
#
loop_
_entity_poly.entity_id
_entity_poly.type
_entity_poly.pdbx_seq_one_letter_code
_entity_poly.pdbx_strand_id
1 'polypeptide(L)'
;MLEITYYPGCTLTTTAFEYGDSTITVLNKLGVTVKEIPDWNCCGAASAKSLDHRLSILIPARNIKNAVSLKNDIYVPCAGCYNNLMKAKRAIEDDEKRSEIEKELNFTFNEIPKIYPLMNLFLKDEIMRVFSDYKFKESVKIASYYGCAFLRPEEVLKNEAING
;
A
#
# COMPACT_ATOMS: atom_id res chain seq x y z
N MET A 1 0.84 16.82 12.74
CA MET A 1 -0.18 15.77 12.52
C MET A 1 0.24 15.03 11.28
N LEU A 2 0.45 13.72 11.36
CA LEU A 2 0.94 12.93 10.24
C LEU A 2 -0.19 12.73 9.23
N GLU A 3 0.04 13.03 7.96
CA GLU A 3 -0.90 12.75 6.87
C GLU A 3 -0.32 11.67 5.96
N ILE A 4 -1.17 10.75 5.48
CA ILE A 4 -0.78 9.65 4.60
C ILE A 4 -1.74 9.50 3.42
N THR A 5 -1.22 9.05 2.28
CA THR A 5 -2.07 8.48 1.22
C THR A 5 -2.39 7.04 1.59
N TYR A 6 -3.65 6.62 1.48
CA TYR A 6 -4.12 5.29 1.85
C TYR A 6 -4.78 4.58 0.68
N TYR A 7 -4.33 3.35 0.43
CA TYR A 7 -4.97 2.46 -0.53
C TYR A 7 -5.66 1.31 0.21
N PRO A 8 -6.99 1.33 0.37
CA PRO A 8 -7.71 0.31 1.14
C PRO A 8 -7.70 -1.06 0.46
N GLY A 9 -7.71 -1.07 -0.88
CA GLY A 9 -7.98 -2.27 -1.66
C GLY A 9 -9.44 -2.75 -1.54
N CYS A 10 -9.79 -3.78 -2.31
CA CYS A 10 -11.17 -4.23 -2.41
C CYS A 10 -11.65 -5.05 -1.22
N THR A 11 -10.78 -5.83 -0.57
CA THR A 11 -11.17 -6.72 0.53
C THR A 11 -11.61 -5.94 1.77
N LEU A 12 -10.89 -4.88 2.14
CA LEU A 12 -11.20 -4.06 3.32
C LEU A 12 -12.47 -3.22 3.15
N THR A 13 -12.96 -3.06 1.92
CA THR A 13 -14.22 -2.36 1.61
C THR A 13 -15.38 -3.31 1.41
N THR A 14 -15.15 -4.63 1.52
CA THR A 14 -16.17 -5.66 1.28
C THR A 14 -16.11 -6.77 2.33
N THR A 15 -15.41 -7.86 2.07
CA THR A 15 -15.44 -9.08 2.88
C THR A 15 -14.64 -9.00 4.18
N ALA A 16 -13.81 -7.97 4.36
CA ALA A 16 -13.10 -7.68 5.61
C ALA A 16 -13.35 -6.23 6.05
N PHE A 17 -14.61 -5.79 5.97
CA PHE A 17 -15.01 -4.42 6.31
C PHE A 17 -14.59 -4.02 7.73
N GLU A 18 -14.73 -4.92 8.71
CA GLU A 18 -14.38 -4.69 10.10
C GLU A 18 -12.87 -4.43 10.27
N TYR A 19 -12.04 -5.04 9.42
CA TYR A 19 -10.62 -4.75 9.40
C TYR A 19 -10.32 -3.35 8.84
N GLY A 20 -11.05 -2.93 7.81
CA GLY A 20 -10.98 -1.56 7.28
C GLY A 20 -11.40 -0.52 8.33
N ASP A 21 -12.57 -0.70 8.93
CA ASP A 21 -13.13 0.22 9.93
C ASP A 21 -12.25 0.34 11.18
N SER A 22 -11.79 -0.79 11.72
CA SER A 22 -10.86 -0.80 12.85
C SER A 22 -9.53 -0.15 12.52
N THR A 23 -9.01 -0.35 11.30
CA THR A 23 -7.78 0.29 10.82
C THR A 23 -7.92 1.81 10.83
N ILE A 24 -8.96 2.36 10.20
CA ILE A 24 -9.18 3.82 10.16
C ILE A 24 -9.40 4.38 11.57
N THR A 25 -10.16 3.69 12.41
CA THR A 25 -10.40 4.08 13.81
C THR A 25 -9.09 4.17 14.60
N VAL A 26 -8.21 3.18 14.48
CA VAL A 26 -6.90 3.17 15.14
C VAL A 26 -6.02 4.30 14.62
N LEU A 27 -5.94 4.51 13.29
CA LEU A 27 -5.15 5.58 12.70
C LEU A 27 -5.59 6.97 13.17
N ASN A 28 -6.90 7.22 13.19
CA ASN A 28 -7.45 8.47 13.71
C ASN A 28 -7.10 8.67 15.19
N LYS A 29 -7.17 7.60 16.01
CA LYS A 29 -6.79 7.66 17.43
C LYS A 29 -5.29 7.95 17.63
N LEU A 30 -4.46 7.51 16.69
CA LEU A 30 -3.03 7.78 16.65
C LEU A 30 -2.69 9.18 16.10
N GLY A 31 -3.69 10.00 15.75
CA GLY A 31 -3.48 11.33 15.19
C GLY A 31 -2.99 11.33 13.74
N VAL A 32 -3.28 10.26 13.00
CA VAL A 32 -2.96 10.12 11.58
C VAL A 32 -4.15 10.55 10.75
N THR A 33 -3.94 11.52 9.86
CA THR A 33 -4.93 11.91 8.85
C THR A 33 -4.79 11.00 7.64
N VAL A 34 -5.87 10.33 7.28
CA VAL A 34 -5.91 9.37 6.17
C VAL A 34 -6.53 10.02 4.94
N LYS A 35 -5.78 10.08 3.83
CA LYS A 35 -6.28 10.50 2.51
C LYS A 35 -6.37 9.29 1.60
N GLU A 36 -7.59 8.80 1.37
CA GLU A 36 -7.82 7.69 0.44
C GLU A 36 -7.48 8.12 -1.00
N ILE A 37 -6.85 7.22 -1.77
CA ILE A 37 -6.59 7.47 -3.20
C ILE A 37 -7.92 7.72 -3.92
N PRO A 38 -8.10 8.84 -4.64
CA PRO A 38 -9.34 9.10 -5.35
C PRO A 38 -9.54 8.11 -6.49
N ASP A 39 -10.78 7.62 -6.63
CA ASP A 39 -11.19 6.76 -7.75
C ASP A 39 -10.25 5.55 -7.95
N TRP A 40 -9.84 4.92 -6.84
CA TRP A 40 -8.99 3.73 -6.89
C TRP A 40 -9.76 2.51 -7.43
N ASN A 41 -9.03 1.55 -7.98
CA ASN A 41 -9.56 0.26 -8.44
C ASN A 41 -8.86 -0.91 -7.75
N CYS A 42 -9.47 -2.11 -7.79
CA CYS A 42 -8.82 -3.34 -7.32
C CYS A 42 -7.43 -3.49 -7.97
N CYS A 43 -6.43 -3.98 -7.23
CA CYS A 43 -5.05 -4.13 -7.71
C CYS A 43 -4.85 -5.26 -8.74
N GLY A 44 -5.94 -5.90 -9.18
CA GLY A 44 -5.91 -7.05 -10.09
C GLY A 44 -5.71 -8.41 -9.41
N ALA A 45 -5.39 -8.42 -8.10
CA ALA A 45 -5.17 -9.62 -7.30
C ALA A 45 -4.28 -10.66 -8.03
N ALA A 46 -4.61 -11.95 -7.95
CA ALA A 46 -3.99 -12.98 -8.78
C ALA A 46 -4.61 -13.05 -10.19
N SER A 47 -5.88 -12.67 -10.34
CA SER A 47 -6.66 -12.86 -11.55
C SER A 47 -6.13 -12.09 -12.76
N ALA A 48 -5.70 -10.83 -12.57
CA ALA A 48 -5.17 -10.01 -13.66
C ALA A 48 -3.91 -10.64 -14.27
N LYS A 49 -3.01 -11.17 -13.44
CA LYS A 49 -1.81 -11.87 -13.91
C LYS A 49 -2.15 -13.12 -14.73
N SER A 50 -3.17 -13.87 -14.32
CA SER A 50 -3.61 -15.08 -15.04
C SER A 50 -4.24 -14.78 -16.38
N LEU A 51 -4.81 -13.58 -16.56
CA LEU A 51 -5.48 -13.18 -17.78
C LEU A 51 -4.55 -12.46 -18.76
N ASP A 52 -3.82 -11.44 -18.28
CA ASP A 52 -2.98 -10.58 -19.11
C ASP A 52 -1.89 -9.91 -18.25
N HIS A 53 -0.63 -10.17 -18.61
CA HIS A 53 0.52 -9.58 -17.94
C HIS A 53 0.51 -8.04 -17.98
N ARG A 54 0.09 -7.44 -19.09
CA ARG A 54 -0.04 -6.00 -19.27
C ARG A 54 -1.06 -5.41 -18.30
N LEU A 55 -2.23 -6.04 -18.18
CA LEU A 55 -3.25 -5.60 -17.20
C LEU A 55 -2.77 -5.73 -15.76
N SER A 56 -1.95 -6.74 -15.47
CA SER A 56 -1.36 -6.93 -14.13
C SER A 56 -0.44 -5.78 -13.70
N ILE A 57 0.04 -4.96 -14.64
CA ILE A 57 0.83 -3.75 -14.40
C ILE A 57 -0.03 -2.49 -14.49
N LEU A 58 -0.84 -2.34 -15.54
CA LEU A 58 -1.61 -1.11 -15.78
C LEU A 58 -2.65 -0.82 -14.69
N ILE A 59 -3.32 -1.87 -14.20
CA ILE A 59 -4.36 -1.74 -13.16
C ILE A 59 -3.78 -1.16 -11.85
N PRO A 60 -2.70 -1.70 -11.26
CA PRO A 60 -2.05 -1.07 -10.11
C PRO A 60 -1.36 0.26 -10.45
N ALA A 61 -0.79 0.43 -11.65
CA ALA A 61 -0.18 1.70 -12.07
C ALA A 61 -1.17 2.87 -12.09
N ARG A 62 -2.44 2.61 -12.45
CA ARG A 62 -3.52 3.60 -12.37
C ARG A 62 -3.74 4.12 -10.94
N ASN A 63 -3.66 3.25 -9.94
CA ASN A 63 -3.76 3.68 -8.54
C ASN A 63 -2.57 4.56 -8.12
N ILE A 64 -1.36 4.23 -8.58
CA ILE A 64 -0.17 5.06 -8.34
C ILE A 64 -0.34 6.43 -8.98
N LYS A 65 -0.81 6.49 -10.23
CA LYS A 65 -1.16 7.74 -10.93
C LYS A 65 -2.12 8.60 -10.10
N ASN A 66 -3.23 8.01 -9.64
CA ASN A 66 -4.25 8.76 -8.89
C ASN A 66 -3.70 9.29 -7.54
N ALA A 67 -2.75 8.57 -6.94
CA ALA A 67 -2.09 8.98 -5.70
C ALA A 67 -1.13 10.17 -5.87
N VAL A 68 -0.56 10.41 -7.07
CA VAL A 68 0.42 11.50 -7.30
C VAL A 68 -0.13 12.86 -6.87
N SER A 69 -1.42 13.11 -7.11
CA SER A 69 -2.07 14.38 -6.76
C SER A 69 -2.10 14.67 -5.25
N LEU A 70 -1.98 13.63 -4.42
CA LEU A 70 -2.02 13.73 -2.95
C LEU A 70 -0.67 14.10 -2.33
N LYS A 71 0.43 14.07 -3.11
CA LYS A 71 1.78 14.48 -2.67
C LYS A 71 2.26 13.86 -1.35
N ASN A 72 1.85 12.61 -1.09
CA ASN A 72 2.17 11.85 0.11
C ASN A 72 2.50 10.41 -0.28
N ASP A 73 3.29 9.73 0.55
CA ASP A 73 3.58 8.30 0.40
C ASP A 73 2.33 7.44 0.59
N ILE A 74 2.26 6.33 -0.16
CA ILE A 74 1.12 5.41 -0.19
C ILE A 74 1.32 4.33 0.88
N TYR A 75 0.35 4.18 1.77
CA TYR A 75 0.29 3.12 2.77
C TYR A 75 -0.78 2.09 2.41
N VAL A 76 -0.39 0.82 2.47
CA VAL A 76 -1.21 -0.30 1.99
C VAL A 76 -1.33 -1.39 3.06
N PRO A 77 -2.54 -1.70 3.57
CA PRO A 77 -2.73 -2.73 4.60
C PRO A 77 -2.67 -4.15 4.05
N CYS A 78 -3.08 -4.35 2.79
CA CYS A 78 -3.13 -5.67 2.17
C CYS A 78 -1.79 -6.04 1.50
N ALA A 79 -1.21 -7.18 1.89
CA ALA A 79 0.05 -7.68 1.34
C ALA A 79 0.01 -7.92 -0.18
N GLY A 80 -1.09 -8.46 -0.71
CA GLY A 80 -1.26 -8.67 -2.14
C GLY A 80 -1.36 -7.37 -2.93
N CYS A 81 -2.07 -6.38 -2.37
CA CYS A 81 -2.16 -5.04 -2.94
C CYS A 81 -0.79 -4.35 -2.98
N TYR A 82 -0.05 -4.39 -1.86
CA TYR A 82 1.31 -3.89 -1.77
C TYR A 82 2.20 -4.53 -2.84
N ASN A 83 2.15 -5.86 -2.97
CA ASN A 83 2.94 -6.60 -3.95
C ASN A 83 2.68 -6.15 -5.39
N ASN A 84 1.41 -6.04 -5.77
CA ASN A 84 1.02 -5.64 -7.13
C ASN A 84 1.35 -4.18 -7.42
N LEU A 85 1.19 -3.29 -6.44
CA LEU A 85 1.65 -1.90 -6.54
C LEU A 85 3.16 -1.81 -6.69
N MET A 86 3.93 -2.60 -5.96
CA MET A 86 5.39 -2.63 -6.09
C MET A 86 5.84 -3.13 -7.46
N LYS A 87 5.18 -4.15 -8.04
CA LYS A 87 5.44 -4.58 -9.42
C LYS A 87 5.20 -3.45 -10.42
N ALA A 88 4.07 -2.76 -10.31
CA ALA A 88 3.79 -1.60 -11.15
C ALA A 88 4.82 -0.50 -10.96
N LYS A 89 5.17 -0.17 -9.70
CA LYS A 89 6.22 0.78 -9.38
C LYS A 89 7.54 0.42 -10.06
N ARG A 90 7.98 -0.84 -10.01
CA ARG A 90 9.22 -1.25 -10.72
C ARG A 90 9.12 -1.10 -12.23
N ALA A 91 7.97 -1.43 -12.81
CA ALA A 91 7.75 -1.25 -14.23
C ALA A 91 7.71 0.23 -14.63
N ILE A 92 7.20 1.11 -13.77
CA ILE A 92 7.26 2.57 -13.98
C ILE A 92 8.70 3.05 -13.77
N GLU A 93 9.47 2.54 -12.81
CA GLU A 93 10.87 2.95 -12.58
C GLU A 93 11.83 2.54 -13.71
N ASP A 94 11.43 1.59 -14.56
CA ASP A 94 12.16 1.15 -15.74
C ASP A 94 11.78 2.02 -16.95
N ASP A 95 12.73 2.80 -17.49
CA ASP A 95 12.46 3.80 -18.54
C ASP A 95 11.90 3.19 -19.84
N GLU A 96 12.29 1.96 -20.19
CA GLU A 96 11.79 1.26 -21.39
C GLU A 96 10.30 0.95 -21.25
N LYS A 97 9.91 0.44 -20.07
CA LYS A 97 8.52 0.09 -19.76
C LYS A 97 7.67 1.31 -19.42
N ARG A 98 8.27 2.36 -18.83
CA ARG A 98 7.57 3.58 -18.41
C ARG A 98 6.83 4.23 -19.58
N SER A 99 7.51 4.39 -20.72
CA SER A 99 6.94 5.05 -21.90
C SER A 99 5.62 4.41 -22.37
N GLU A 100 5.57 3.08 -22.37
CA GLU A 100 4.34 2.35 -22.73
C GLU A 100 3.25 2.54 -21.68
N ILE A 101 3.59 2.43 -20.39
CA ILE A 101 2.64 2.61 -19.28
C ILE A 101 2.04 4.03 -19.30
N GLU A 102 2.89 5.05 -19.48
CA GLU A 102 2.48 6.46 -19.53
C GLU A 102 1.55 6.74 -20.72
N LYS A 103 1.85 6.16 -21.88
CA LYS A 103 1.00 6.24 -23.07
C LYS A 103 -0.37 5.64 -22.81
N GLU A 104 -0.44 4.46 -22.22
CA GLU A 104 -1.70 3.77 -21.92
C GLU A 104 -2.53 4.48 -20.85
N LEU A 105 -1.87 5.10 -19.87
CA LEU A 105 -2.52 5.87 -18.81
C LEU A 105 -2.83 7.32 -19.21
N ASN A 106 -2.34 7.77 -20.38
CA ASN A 106 -2.32 9.16 -20.81
C ASN A 106 -1.85 10.10 -19.67
N PHE A 107 -0.69 9.77 -19.09
CA PHE A 107 -0.15 10.44 -17.91
C PHE A 107 1.36 10.28 -17.84
N THR A 108 2.08 11.34 -17.45
CA THR A 108 3.54 11.32 -17.25
C THR A 108 3.88 11.30 -15.76
N PHE A 109 4.69 10.33 -15.34
CA PHE A 109 5.19 10.21 -13.98
C PHE A 109 6.44 11.09 -13.78
N ASN A 110 6.23 12.32 -13.33
CA ASN A 110 7.34 13.20 -12.92
C ASN A 110 7.92 12.78 -11.55
N GLU A 111 7.06 12.27 -10.67
CA GLU A 111 7.43 11.74 -9.36
C GLU A 111 6.63 10.46 -9.11
N ILE A 112 7.27 9.50 -8.45
CA ILE A 112 6.65 8.21 -8.10
C ILE A 112 6.60 8.16 -6.57
N PRO A 113 5.40 8.18 -5.96
CA PRO A 113 5.26 8.08 -4.51
C PRO A 113 5.92 6.81 -3.97
N LYS A 114 6.51 6.88 -2.77
CA LYS A 114 6.92 5.65 -2.10
C LYS A 114 5.68 4.88 -1.68
N ILE A 115 5.83 3.57 -1.58
CA ILE A 115 4.75 2.66 -1.25
C ILE A 115 5.23 1.82 -0.08
N TYR A 116 4.48 1.88 1.02
CA TYR A 116 4.80 1.21 2.26
C TYR A 116 3.67 0.25 2.64
N PRO A 117 4.00 -0.92 3.22
CA PRO A 117 3.04 -1.63 4.03
C PRO A 117 2.52 -0.72 5.16
N LEU A 118 1.25 -0.82 5.51
CA LEU A 118 0.67 0.00 6.57
C LEU A 118 1.41 -0.16 7.91
N MET A 119 1.95 -1.36 8.17
CA MET A 119 2.68 -1.65 9.41
C MET A 119 3.93 -0.78 9.61
N ASN A 120 4.56 -0.28 8.53
CA ASN A 120 5.72 0.60 8.65
C ASN A 120 5.38 1.94 9.33
N LEU A 121 4.10 2.33 9.31
CA LEU A 121 3.64 3.50 10.04
C LEU A 121 3.89 3.38 11.56
N PHE A 122 3.79 2.17 12.10
CA PHE A 122 3.99 1.89 13.52
C PHE A 122 5.47 1.82 13.92
N LEU A 123 6.39 1.90 12.96
CA LEU A 123 7.82 2.04 13.19
C LEU A 123 8.24 3.50 13.34
N LYS A 124 7.36 4.46 13.03
CA LYS A 124 7.65 5.88 13.22
C LYS A 124 7.62 6.25 14.69
N ASP A 125 8.67 6.92 15.16
CA ASP A 125 8.81 7.37 16.56
C ASP A 125 7.59 8.14 17.07
N GLU A 126 7.02 9.01 16.23
CA GLU A 126 5.84 9.81 16.59
C GLU A 126 4.60 8.95 16.84
N ILE A 127 4.45 7.82 16.13
CA ILE A 127 3.35 6.87 16.32
C ILE A 127 3.64 5.98 17.54
N MET A 128 4.88 5.50 17.68
CA MET A 128 5.32 4.71 18.83
C MET A 128 5.08 5.40 20.17
N ARG A 129 5.32 6.71 20.22
CA ARG A 129 5.09 7.52 21.44
C ARG A 129 3.62 7.60 21.84
N VAL A 130 2.67 7.49 20.89
CA VAL A 130 1.25 7.55 21.22
C VAL A 130 0.79 6.27 21.94
N PHE A 131 1.39 5.13 21.61
CA PHE A 131 1.00 3.85 22.21
C PHE A 131 1.93 3.34 23.33
N SER A 132 3.02 4.03 23.66
CA SER A 132 3.94 3.63 24.75
C SER A 132 3.23 3.45 26.09
N ASP A 133 2.14 4.18 26.30
CA ASP A 133 1.36 4.17 27.54
C ASP A 133 0.22 3.14 27.53
N TYR A 134 -0.05 2.51 26.39
CA TYR A 134 -1.11 1.51 26.28
C TYR A 134 -0.66 0.18 26.86
N LYS A 135 -1.36 -0.27 27.91
CA LYS A 135 -1.16 -1.58 28.51
C LYS A 135 -2.31 -2.50 28.12
N PHE A 136 -1.97 -3.67 27.57
CA PHE A 136 -2.94 -4.75 27.43
C PHE A 136 -3.42 -5.19 28.82
N LYS A 137 -4.74 -5.25 29.01
CA LYS A 137 -5.35 -5.67 30.27
C LYS A 137 -5.17 -7.17 30.54
N GLU A 138 -4.92 -7.94 29.49
CA GLU A 138 -4.80 -9.40 29.53
C GLU A 138 -3.48 -9.84 28.92
N SER A 139 -2.90 -10.92 29.46
CA SER A 139 -1.74 -11.56 28.86
C SER A 139 -2.18 -12.40 27.67
N VAL A 140 -2.07 -11.83 26.47
CA VAL A 140 -2.36 -12.53 25.21
C VAL A 140 -1.06 -13.03 24.61
N LYS A 141 -0.99 -14.32 24.29
CA LYS A 141 0.11 -14.85 23.47
C LYS A 141 -0.18 -14.54 22.00
N ILE A 142 0.70 -13.78 21.37
CA ILE A 142 0.56 -13.36 19.97
C ILE A 142 1.59 -14.13 19.14
N ALA A 143 1.12 -14.77 18.07
CA ALA A 143 1.98 -15.32 17.03
C ALA A 143 1.86 -14.43 15.78
N SER A 144 2.93 -13.71 15.44
CA SER A 144 2.95 -12.82 14.28
C SER A 144 2.99 -13.61 12.98
N TYR A 145 1.98 -13.43 12.13
CA TYR A 145 1.95 -13.97 10.77
C TYR A 145 2.13 -12.85 9.74
N TYR A 146 3.35 -12.73 9.21
CA TYR A 146 3.67 -11.73 8.19
C TYR A 146 3.21 -12.14 6.79
N GLY A 147 2.99 -13.44 6.55
CA GLY A 147 2.78 -13.96 5.21
C GLY A 147 3.99 -13.79 4.29
N CYS A 148 3.89 -14.30 3.07
CA CYS A 148 4.99 -14.25 2.09
C CYS A 148 4.97 -13.01 1.21
N ALA A 149 3.78 -12.42 0.98
CA ALA A 149 3.58 -11.40 -0.06
C ALA A 149 4.19 -10.03 0.26
N PHE A 150 4.51 -9.74 1.53
CA PHE A 150 5.29 -8.56 1.92
C PHE A 150 6.79 -8.70 1.66
N LEU A 151 7.29 -9.93 1.48
CA LEU A 151 8.72 -10.21 1.37
C LEU A 151 9.12 -10.87 0.04
N ARG A 152 8.17 -11.40 -0.73
CA ARG A 152 8.44 -12.12 -1.99
C ARG A 152 7.63 -11.61 -3.18
N PRO A 153 8.21 -11.55 -4.39
CA PRO A 153 9.61 -11.89 -4.71
C PRO A 153 10.56 -10.76 -4.31
N GLU A 154 11.75 -11.14 -3.84
CA GLU A 154 12.76 -10.18 -3.37
C GLU A 154 13.23 -9.24 -4.49
N GLU A 155 13.32 -9.72 -5.74
CA GLU A 155 13.73 -8.88 -6.87
C GLU A 155 12.80 -7.65 -7.06
N VAL A 156 11.52 -7.81 -6.75
CA VAL A 156 10.52 -6.75 -6.85
C VAL A 156 10.48 -5.91 -5.58
N LEU A 157 10.36 -6.56 -4.42
CA LEU A 157 10.11 -5.88 -3.16
C LEU A 157 11.39 -5.29 -2.55
N LYS A 158 12.56 -5.82 -2.90
CA LYS A 158 13.89 -5.38 -2.43
C LYS A 158 13.98 -5.17 -0.91
N ASN A 159 13.22 -5.95 -0.14
CA ASN A 159 13.07 -5.82 1.31
C ASN A 159 12.62 -4.42 1.78
N GLU A 160 12.00 -3.62 0.92
CA GLU A 160 11.50 -2.27 1.26
C GLU A 160 10.38 -2.32 2.32
N ALA A 161 9.68 -3.44 2.44
CA ALA A 161 8.71 -3.66 3.51
C ALA A 161 9.33 -3.65 4.91
N ILE A 162 10.60 -4.04 5.06
CA ILE A 162 11.27 -4.18 6.37
C ILE A 162 12.35 -3.12 6.62
N ASN A 163 12.86 -2.49 5.56
CA ASN A 163 13.93 -1.47 5.64
C ASN A 163 13.40 -0.03 5.55
N GLY A 164 12.09 0.13 5.37
CA GLY A 164 11.43 1.38 4.98
C GLY A 164 10.81 2.16 6.12
#